data_AF-A0A2D7JJF8-F1
#
_entry.id   AF-A0A2D7JJF8-F1
#
_cell.length_a   1.000
_cell.length_b   1.000
_cell.length_c   1.000
_cell.angle_alpha   90.00
_cell.angle_beta   90.00
_cell.angle_gamma   90.00
#
_symmetry.space_group_name_H-M   'P 1'
#
loop_
_entity.id
_entity.type
_entity.pdbx_description
1 polymer ?
#
loop_
_entity_poly.entity_id
_entity_poly.type
_entity_poly.pdbx_seq_one_letter_code
_entity_poly.pdbx_strand_id
1 'polypeptide(L)' 'MLAFETITLAPIDRRLIDVALLNPAERAWMDSYHDRVYQSVSPHLDAADQAWLADATAPL' A
#
# COMPACT_ATOMS: atom_id res chain seq x y z
N MET A 1 10.91 -18.25 -14.73
CA MET A 1 10.95 -16.82 -15.09
C MET A 1 11.22 -16.04 -13.81
N LEU A 2 12.09 -15.03 -13.85
CA LEU A 2 12.47 -14.24 -12.67
C LEU A 2 11.69 -12.91 -12.63
N ALA A 3 11.39 -12.40 -11.44
CA ALA A 3 10.71 -11.13 -11.21
C ALA A 3 11.24 -10.46 -9.92
N PHE A 4 10.88 -9.19 -9.71
CA PHE A 4 11.22 -8.47 -8.48
C PHE A 4 10.26 -8.85 -7.34
N GLU A 5 10.80 -8.88 -6.12
CA GLU A 5 10.02 -8.98 -4.89
C GLU A 5 10.24 -7.73 -4.04
N THR A 6 9.14 -7.14 -3.58
CA THR A 6 9.19 -6.01 -2.65
C THR A 6 9.55 -6.48 -1.25
N ILE A 7 10.70 -6.01 -0.76
CA ILE A 7 11.18 -6.27 0.61
C ILE A 7 10.68 -5.17 1.56
N THR A 8 10.68 -3.91 1.14
CA THR A 8 10.23 -2.78 1.96
C THR A 8 8.71 -2.70 2.01
N LEU A 9 8.14 -2.80 3.21
CA LEU A 9 6.70 -2.65 3.44
C LEU A 9 6.43 -1.35 4.19
N ALA A 10 6.28 -0.25 3.43
CA ALA A 10 5.92 1.06 3.94
C ALA A 10 4.88 1.70 3.01
N PRO A 11 3.86 2.40 3.51
CA PRO A 11 2.85 3.00 2.66
C PRO A 11 3.46 4.07 1.74
N ILE A 12 2.97 4.09 0.51
CA ILE A 12 3.26 5.15 -0.47
C ILE A 12 2.14 6.19 -0.34
N ASP A 13 2.50 7.47 -0.21
CA ASP A 13 1.52 8.55 -0.02
C ASP A 13 0.64 8.74 -1.27
N ARG A 14 -0.65 8.41 -1.13
CA ARG A 14 -1.64 8.47 -2.20
C ARG A 14 -1.94 9.88 -2.67
N ARG A 15 -1.68 10.91 -1.85
CA ARG A 15 -2.00 12.31 -2.18
C ARG A 15 -1.13 12.87 -3.30
N LEU A 16 -0.02 12.22 -3.60
CA LEU A 16 0.91 12.61 -4.67
C LEU A 16 0.71 11.80 -5.96
N ILE A 17 -0.32 10.95 -6.01
CA ILE A 17 -0.62 10.09 -7.16
C ILE A 17 -1.74 10.73 -7.98
N ASP A 18 -1.45 11.10 -9.22
CA ASP A 18 -2.48 11.41 -10.21
C ASP A 18 -3.03 10.10 -10.80
N VAL A 19 -4.18 9.65 -10.27
CA VAL A 19 -4.81 8.38 -10.66
C VAL A 19 -5.17 8.33 -12.15
N ALA A 20 -5.39 9.48 -12.80
CA ALA A 20 -5.70 9.52 -14.22
C ALA A 20 -4.52 9.14 -15.12
N LEU A 21 -3.28 9.16 -14.59
CA LEU A 21 -2.08 8.74 -15.30
C LEU A 21 -1.78 7.25 -15.15
N LEU A 22 -2.48 6.54 -14.26
CA LEU A 22 -2.26 5.12 -14.02
C LEU A 22 -3.08 4.27 -14.99
N ASN A 23 -2.44 3.22 -15.50
CA ASN A 23 -3.17 2.15 -16.15
C ASN A 23 -3.84 1.22 -15.11
N PRO A 24 -4.80 0.37 -15.51
CA PRO A 24 -5.52 -0.49 -14.57
C PRO A 24 -4.63 -1.45 -13.78
N ALA A 25 -3.54 -1.94 -14.36
CA ALA A 25 -2.62 -2.85 -13.69
C ALA A 25 -1.76 -2.13 -12.65
N GLU A 26 -1.33 -0.90 -12.92
CA GLU A 26 -0.60 -0.06 -11.96
C GLU A 26 -1.48 0.30 -10.75
N ARG A 27 -2.74 0.66 -10.99
CA ARG A 27 -3.70 0.93 -9.90
C ARG A 27 -3.95 -0.33 -9.06
N ALA A 28 -4.23 -1.46 -9.71
CA ALA A 28 -4.42 -2.73 -9.01
C ALA A 28 -3.17 -3.18 -8.23
N TRP A 29 -1.98 -2.91 -8.77
CA TRP A 29 -0.72 -3.19 -8.09
C TRP A 29 -0.56 -2.32 -6.84
N MET A 30 -0.88 -1.02 -6.91
CA MET A 30 -0.83 -0.14 -5.73
C MET A 30 -1.80 -0.60 -4.63
N ASP A 31 -3.05 -0.90 -4.99
CA ASP A 31 -4.06 -1.39 -4.05
C ASP A 31 -3.61 -2.69 -3.37
N SER A 32 -3.04 -3.62 -4.16
CA SER A 32 -2.54 -4.91 -3.65
C SER A 32 -1.27 -4.74 -2.79
N TYR A 33 -0.41 -3.78 -3.14
CA TYR A 33 0.78 -3.45 -2.36
C TYR A 33 0.38 -2.88 -0.99
N HIS A 34 -0.54 -1.92 -0.96
CA HIS A 34 -1.04 -1.32 0.27
C HIS A 34 -1.76 -2.32 1.17
N ASP A 35 -2.57 -3.22 0.62
CA ASP A 35 -3.16 -4.32 1.40
C ASP A 35 -2.06 -5.20 2.02
N ARG A 36 -1.03 -5.60 1.25
CA ARG A 36 0.11 -6.36 1.79
C ARG A 36 0.83 -5.60 2.90
N VAL A 37 1.05 -4.30 2.76
CA VAL A 37 1.65 -3.45 3.81
C VAL A 37 0.79 -3.49 5.06
N TYR A 38 -0.51 -3.27 4.95
CA TYR A 38 -1.43 -3.29 6.10
C TYR A 38 -1.43 -4.64 6.81
N GLN A 39 -1.65 -5.75 6.09
CA GLN A 39 -1.71 -7.09 6.67
C GLN A 39 -0.40 -7.49 7.37
N SER A 40 0.74 -7.06 6.83
CA SER A 40 2.06 -7.45 7.36
C SER A 40 2.49 -6.58 8.54
N VAL A 41 2.19 -5.27 8.51
CA VAL A 41 2.71 -4.31 9.50
C VAL A 41 1.73 -4.09 10.64
N SER A 42 0.41 -4.04 10.37
CA SER A 42 -0.61 -3.75 11.40
C SER A 42 -0.55 -4.63 12.66
N PRO A 43 -0.26 -5.96 12.60
CA PRO A 43 -0.23 -6.79 13.81
C PRO A 43 0.88 -6.42 14.80
N HIS A 44 1.86 -5.61 14.38
CA HIS A 44 2.99 -5.17 15.17
C HIS A 44 2.86 -3.74 15.71
N LEU A 45 1.74 -3.07 15.41
CA LEU A 45 1.47 -1.69 15.77
C LEU A 45 0.44 -1.60 16.90
N ASP A 46 0.43 -0.47 17.62
CA ASP A 46 -0.64 -0.15 18.55
C ASP A 46 -1.91 0.31 17.82
N ALA A 47 -3.01 0.48 18.56
CA ALA A 47 -4.30 0.80 17.95
C ALA A 47 -4.31 2.15 17.21
N ALA A 48 -3.53 3.13 17.66
CA ALA A 48 -3.49 4.44 17.01
C ALA A 48 -2.72 4.36 15.69
N ASP A 49 -1.58 3.69 15.70
CA ASP A 49 -0.75 3.47 14.51
C ASP A 49 -1.42 2.52 13.51
N GLN A 50 -2.17 1.51 13.98
CA GLN A 50 -2.99 0.66 13.10
C GLN A 50 -4.07 1.47 12.38
N ALA A 51 -4.79 2.35 13.09
CA ALA A 51 -5.81 3.19 12.49
C ALA A 51 -5.22 4.17 11.46
N TRP A 52 -4.05 4.74 11.76
CA TRP A 52 -3.30 5.55 10.81
C TRP A 52 -2.88 4.74 9.58
N LEU A 53 -2.32 3.54 9.78
CA LEU A 53 -1.87 2.69 8.69
C LEU A 53 -3.03 2.27 7.78
N ALA A 54 -4.20 1.98 8.35
CA ALA A 54 -5.42 1.66 7.59
C ALA A 54 -5.81 2.79 6.62
N ASP A 55 -5.74 4.04 7.06
CA ASP A 55 -6.03 5.19 6.20
C ASP A 55 -4.92 5.43 5.16
N ALA A 56 -3.66 5.30 5.58
CA ALA A 56 -2.51 5.45 4.69
C ALA A 56 -2.46 4.39 3.57
N THR A 57 -3.03 3.21 3.82
CA THR A 57 -3.08 2.05 2.91
C THR A 57 -4.47 1.79 2.29
N ALA A 58 -5.40 2.74 2.41
CA ALA A 58 -6.70 2.59 1.76
C ALA A 58 -6.55 2.59 0.22
N PRO A 59 -7.42 1.90 -0.54
CA PRO A 59 -7.35 1.86 -2.00
C PRO A 59 -7.32 3.25 -2.65
N LEU A 60 -6.70 3.34 -3.84
CA LEU A 60 -6.69 4.55 -4.68
C LEU A 60 -8.05 4.87 -5.31
#